data_AF-A0A944TVG7-F1
#
_entry.id   AF-A0A944TVG7-F1
#
_cell.length_a   1.000
_cell.length_b   1.000
_cell.length_c   1.000
_cell.angle_alpha   90.00
_cell.angle_beta   90.00
_cell.angle_gamma   90.00
#
_symmetry.space_group_name_H-M   'P 1'
#
loop_
_entity.id
_entity.type
_entity.pdbx_description
1 polymer ?
#
loop_
_entity_poly.entity_id
_entity_poly.type
_entity_poly.pdbx_seq_one_letter_code
_entity_poly.pdbx_strand_id
1 'polypeptide(L)'
;MALTYLDFERNIAELDNKIALLTQKKGSHDQNVSDLKEKSKLQLKSLYSKLGAWEKTQVARHPSRPHFSEYINSFVTSYTPLSGDRKFGDDCALLGGLGKIRGRSVLIMGHEKGKDTETRLKHNFGMAQPEGYRKAVRFMELAEKFNVPIISFIDTAGAYPGRGAEERGQAEAIARSIDKGLSVRVPFISIISGEGGSGGAVAIATADIVMMLEHSIYSVISPEGCASILWRDGGRAKDAAKAMKITAQNLKRLGIIDKIIKEPIGGAHRSSDEMIKSVEVSIVKSLDELCGKGSSELVTQRRSKFLNIGRSLL
;
A
#
# COMPACT_ATOMS: atom_id res chain seq x y z
N MET A 1 -1.76 20.77 -10.45
CA MET A 1 -0.59 19.98 -10.86
C MET A 1 -0.87 19.37 -12.22
N ALA A 2 0.13 19.26 -13.09
CA ALA A 2 -0.02 18.55 -14.35
C ALA A 2 -0.32 17.07 -14.07
N LEU A 3 -1.36 16.51 -14.70
CA LEU A 3 -1.63 15.08 -14.63
C LEU A 3 -0.47 14.34 -15.28
N THR A 4 0.14 13.43 -14.52
CA THR A 4 1.07 12.45 -15.06
C THR A 4 0.23 11.30 -15.62
N TYR A 5 0.45 10.93 -16.87
CA TYR A 5 -0.27 9.84 -17.53
C TYR A 5 0.66 8.63 -17.67
N LEU A 6 0.10 7.44 -17.52
CA LEU A 6 0.80 6.19 -17.80
C LEU A 6 0.76 5.87 -19.30
N ASP A 7 1.67 5.02 -19.78
CA ASP A 7 1.80 4.71 -21.21
C ASP A 7 0.48 4.19 -21.83
N PHE A 8 -0.25 3.36 -21.10
CA PHE A 8 -1.53 2.80 -21.56
C PHE A 8 -2.68 3.83 -21.53
N GLU A 9 -2.47 5.02 -20.96
CA GLU A 9 -3.43 6.13 -20.93
C GLU A 9 -3.18 7.17 -22.03
N ARG A 10 -2.25 6.94 -22.97
CA ARG A 10 -1.89 7.90 -24.03
C ARG A 10 -3.10 8.47 -24.78
N ASN A 11 -4.05 7.61 -25.16
CA ASN A 11 -5.27 8.04 -25.85
C ASN A 11 -6.13 8.99 -25.00
N ILE A 12 -6.12 8.81 -23.67
CA ILE A 12 -6.84 9.68 -22.74
C ILE A 12 -6.09 11.01 -22.59
N ALA A 13 -4.76 10.97 -22.51
CA ALA A 13 -3.95 12.19 -22.47
C ALA A 13 -4.17 13.07 -23.71
N GLU A 14 -4.23 12.47 -24.90
CA GLU A 14 -4.52 13.18 -26.15
C GLU A 14 -5.93 13.81 -26.15
N LEU A 15 -6.93 13.10 -25.63
CA LEU A 15 -8.29 13.62 -25.48
C LEU A 15 -8.39 14.74 -24.45
N ASP A 16 -7.76 14.58 -23.29
CA ASP A 16 -7.77 15.59 -22.22
C ASP A 16 -7.04 16.87 -22.67
N ASN A 17 -5.96 16.74 -23.45
CA ASN A 17 -5.30 17.89 -24.09
C ASN A 17 -6.21 18.59 -25.11
N LYS A 18 -6.94 17.83 -25.94
CA LYS A 18 -7.92 18.41 -26.88
C LYS A 18 -9.06 19.11 -26.15
N ILE A 19 -9.55 18.55 -25.05
CA ILE A 19 -10.56 19.15 -24.18
C ILE A 19 -10.03 20.46 -23.58
N ALA A 20 -8.79 20.48 -23.09
CA ALA A 20 -8.18 21.67 -22.52
C ALA A 20 -8.06 22.81 -23.55
N LEU A 21 -7.59 22.50 -24.77
CA LEU A 21 -7.49 23.47 -25.87
C LEU A 21 -8.84 24.02 -26.30
N LEU A 22 -9.86 23.16 -26.40
CA LEU A 22 -11.23 23.60 -26.77
C LEU A 22 -11.87 24.42 -25.65
N THR A 23 -11.64 24.06 -24.38
CA THR A 23 -12.14 24.81 -23.22
C THR A 23 -11.56 26.22 -23.21
N GLN A 24 -10.27 26.38 -23.52
CA GLN A 24 -9.64 27.70 -23.63
C GLN A 24 -10.19 28.54 -24.79
N LYS A 25 -10.53 27.92 -25.93
CA LYS A 25 -11.00 28.62 -27.13
C LYS A 25 -12.49 28.95 -27.13
N LYS A 26 -13.33 28.05 -26.62
CA LYS A 26 -14.81 28.11 -26.75
C LYS A 26 -15.55 28.25 -25.43
N GLY A 27 -14.85 28.20 -24.31
CA GLY A 27 -15.46 28.18 -22.97
C GLY A 27 -15.85 26.76 -22.52
N SER A 28 -16.00 26.59 -21.21
CA SER A 28 -16.29 25.30 -20.56
C SER A 28 -17.70 24.75 -20.83
N HIS A 29 -18.62 25.61 -21.25
CA HIS A 29 -20.03 25.31 -21.47
C HIS A 29 -20.39 25.00 -22.92
N ASP A 30 -19.41 24.96 -23.83
CA ASP A 30 -19.63 24.50 -25.20
C ASP A 30 -20.05 23.02 -25.20
N GLN A 31 -21.13 22.68 -25.90
CA GLN A 31 -21.69 21.33 -25.94
C GLN A 31 -20.63 20.29 -26.38
N ASN A 32 -19.75 20.65 -27.33
CA ASN A 32 -18.70 19.74 -27.79
C ASN A 32 -17.66 19.46 -26.70
N VAL A 33 -17.40 20.43 -25.80
CA VAL A 33 -16.51 20.24 -24.65
C VAL A 33 -17.14 19.31 -23.63
N SER A 34 -18.45 19.44 -23.38
CA SER A 34 -19.19 18.55 -22.49
C SER A 34 -19.19 17.11 -23.01
N ASP A 35 -19.55 16.91 -24.27
CA ASP A 35 -19.61 15.58 -24.90
C ASP A 35 -18.23 14.89 -24.91
N LEU A 36 -17.16 15.65 -25.18
CA LEU A 36 -15.80 15.11 -25.12
C LEU A 36 -15.37 14.74 -23.70
N LYS A 37 -15.75 15.50 -22.68
CA LYS A 37 -15.49 15.17 -21.27
C LYS A 37 -16.19 13.88 -20.86
N GLU A 38 -17.46 13.70 -21.25
CA GLU A 38 -18.19 12.46 -20.98
C GLU A 38 -17.53 11.27 -21.71
N LYS A 39 -17.14 11.46 -22.96
CA LYS A 39 -16.42 10.43 -23.73
C LYS A 39 -15.10 10.05 -23.08
N SER A 40 -14.30 11.02 -22.63
CA SER A 40 -13.03 10.78 -21.92
C SER A 40 -13.29 9.97 -20.64
N LYS A 41 -14.28 10.36 -19.84
CA LYS A 41 -14.67 9.65 -18.61
C LYS A 41 -15.11 8.20 -18.87
N LEU A 42 -15.92 7.96 -19.91
CA LEU A 42 -16.36 6.62 -20.29
C LEU A 42 -15.19 5.75 -20.77
N GLN A 43 -14.27 6.31 -21.57
CA GLN A 43 -13.09 5.60 -22.03
C GLN A 43 -12.13 5.27 -20.88
N LEU A 44 -11.89 6.23 -19.97
CA LEU A 44 -11.10 6.01 -18.76
C LEU A 44 -11.71 4.89 -17.90
N LYS A 45 -13.03 4.92 -17.67
CA LYS A 45 -13.72 3.86 -16.92
C LYS A 45 -13.59 2.49 -17.60
N SER A 46 -13.77 2.44 -18.92
CA SER A 46 -13.63 1.20 -19.70
C SER A 46 -12.21 0.64 -19.65
N LEU A 47 -11.19 1.49 -19.82
CA LEU A 47 -9.78 1.13 -19.72
C LEU A 47 -9.45 0.57 -18.34
N TYR A 48 -9.83 1.27 -17.27
CA TYR A 48 -9.52 0.88 -15.90
C TYR A 48 -10.24 -0.41 -15.47
N SER A 49 -11.42 -0.68 -16.02
CA SER A 49 -12.14 -1.94 -15.76
C SER A 49 -11.44 -3.19 -16.32
N LYS A 50 -10.50 -3.01 -17.27
CA LYS A 50 -9.83 -4.10 -18.00
C LYS A 50 -8.33 -4.20 -17.70
N LEU A 51 -7.82 -3.48 -16.69
CA LEU A 51 -6.38 -3.50 -16.40
C LEU A 51 -5.88 -4.90 -16.03
N GLY A 52 -4.81 -5.32 -16.71
CA GLY A 52 -4.07 -6.52 -16.38
C GLY A 52 -3.14 -6.32 -15.19
N ALA A 53 -2.38 -7.36 -14.85
CA ALA A 53 -1.46 -7.33 -13.71
C ALA A 53 -0.33 -6.31 -13.89
N TRP A 54 0.16 -6.14 -15.11
CA TRP A 54 1.22 -5.19 -15.41
C TRP A 54 0.73 -3.74 -15.38
N GLU A 55 -0.41 -3.47 -16.00
CA GLU A 55 -0.98 -2.13 -15.98
C GLU A 55 -1.33 -1.70 -14.54
N LYS A 56 -1.84 -2.62 -13.69
CA LYS A 56 -2.00 -2.36 -12.25
C LYS A 56 -0.67 -2.14 -11.52
N THR A 57 0.39 -2.85 -11.89
CA THR A 57 1.74 -2.60 -11.35
C THR A 57 2.20 -1.16 -11.65
N GLN A 58 1.95 -0.67 -12.87
CA GLN A 58 2.25 0.72 -13.24
C GLN A 58 1.42 1.72 -12.42
N VAL A 59 0.13 1.43 -12.18
CA VAL A 59 -0.73 2.26 -11.30
C VAL A 59 -0.27 2.23 -9.84
N ALA A 60 0.18 1.09 -9.32
CA ALA A 60 0.74 0.96 -7.97
C ALA A 60 2.04 1.75 -7.79
N ARG A 61 2.82 1.90 -8.87
CA ARG A 61 4.08 2.65 -8.91
C ARG A 61 3.93 4.11 -9.34
N HIS A 62 2.69 4.56 -9.56
CA HIS A 62 2.44 5.90 -10.06
C HIS A 62 3.03 6.97 -9.12
N PRO A 63 3.77 7.98 -9.61
CA PRO A 63 4.49 8.94 -8.77
C PRO A 63 3.57 9.82 -7.90
N SER A 64 2.33 10.04 -8.34
CA SER A 64 1.31 10.79 -7.59
C SER A 64 0.37 9.89 -6.77
N ARG A 65 0.68 8.59 -6.62
CA ARG A 65 -0.12 7.71 -5.77
C ARG A 65 0.03 8.13 -4.31
N PRO A 66 -1.06 8.19 -3.51
CA PRO A 66 -0.97 8.65 -2.14
C PRO A 66 -0.02 7.79 -1.28
N HIS A 67 0.98 8.42 -0.68
CA HIS A 67 1.92 7.78 0.24
C HIS A 67 1.47 7.92 1.71
N PHE A 68 2.17 7.24 2.62
CA PHE A 68 1.77 7.11 4.02
C PHE A 68 1.52 8.45 4.73
N SER A 69 2.39 9.43 4.54
CA SER A 69 2.26 10.78 5.10
C SER A 69 0.95 11.47 4.70
N GLU A 70 0.42 11.23 3.51
CA GLU A 70 -0.85 11.82 3.07
C GLU A 70 -2.05 11.24 3.82
N TYR A 71 -2.05 9.94 4.09
CA TYR A 71 -3.10 9.32 4.90
C TYR A 71 -3.09 9.85 6.33
N ILE A 72 -1.89 9.98 6.94
CA ILE A 72 -1.74 10.57 8.27
C ILE A 72 -2.30 12.00 8.30
N ASN A 73 -1.82 12.85 7.38
CA ASN A 73 -2.17 14.26 7.37
C ASN A 73 -3.66 14.51 7.09
N SER A 74 -4.36 13.55 6.49
CA SER A 74 -5.76 13.69 6.13
C SER A 74 -6.72 13.30 7.26
N PHE A 75 -6.58 12.12 7.87
CA PHE A 75 -7.58 11.60 8.81
C PHE A 75 -7.07 11.24 10.21
N VAL A 76 -5.76 11.34 10.47
CA VAL A 76 -5.21 11.07 11.79
C VAL A 76 -5.09 12.37 12.57
N THR A 77 -5.91 12.51 13.61
CA THR A 77 -5.91 13.68 14.49
C THR A 77 -5.02 13.44 15.71
N SER A 78 -4.50 14.52 16.33
CA SER A 78 -3.58 14.44 17.47
C SER A 78 -2.36 13.54 17.22
N TYR A 79 -1.86 13.52 15.98
CA TYR A 79 -0.74 12.67 15.59
C TYR A 79 0.54 13.12 16.29
N THR A 80 1.20 12.18 16.97
CA THR A 80 2.50 12.34 17.61
C THR A 80 3.47 11.36 16.98
N PRO A 81 4.38 11.82 16.09
CA PRO A 81 5.37 10.95 15.47
C PRO A 81 6.33 10.40 16.53
N LEU A 82 6.72 9.13 16.37
CA LEU A 82 7.67 8.45 17.24
C LEU A 82 8.88 7.99 16.42
N SER A 83 10.08 8.24 16.94
CA SER A 83 11.34 7.96 16.23
C SER A 83 12.20 6.91 16.93
N GLY A 84 13.04 6.23 16.14
CA GLY A 84 14.14 5.38 16.57
C GLY A 84 13.73 3.97 16.97
N ASP A 85 14.65 3.02 16.82
CA ASP A 85 14.49 1.62 17.26
C ASP A 85 15.06 1.35 18.67
N ARG A 86 15.75 2.34 19.26
CA ARG A 86 16.49 2.26 20.53
C ARG A 86 17.71 1.33 20.51
N LYS A 87 18.21 0.98 19.33
CA LYS A 87 19.38 0.11 19.16
C LYS A 87 20.42 0.67 18.20
N PHE A 88 19.98 1.21 17.06
CA PHE A 88 20.87 1.69 16.01
C PHE A 88 20.48 3.06 15.47
N GLY A 89 19.23 3.27 15.08
CA GLY A 89 18.85 4.49 14.37
C GLY A 89 17.35 4.68 14.17
N ASP A 90 17.00 5.81 13.55
CA ASP A 90 15.65 6.12 13.10
C ASP A 90 15.56 5.98 11.59
N ASP A 91 14.94 4.90 11.12
CA ASP A 91 14.76 4.67 9.68
C ASP A 91 13.64 5.54 9.11
N CYS A 92 14.00 6.47 8.23
CA CYS A 92 13.03 7.34 7.56
C CYS A 92 12.10 6.61 6.60
N ALA A 93 12.44 5.40 6.12
CA ALA A 93 11.59 4.63 5.20
C ALA A 93 10.35 4.03 5.90
N LEU A 94 10.38 3.87 7.23
CA LEU A 94 9.25 3.36 8.01
C LEU A 94 8.85 4.38 9.07
N LEU A 95 7.77 5.11 8.85
CA LEU A 95 7.30 6.13 9.78
C LEU A 95 6.23 5.55 10.72
N GLY A 96 5.94 6.23 11.83
CA GLY A 96 4.82 5.88 12.67
C GLY A 96 4.72 6.72 13.94
N GLY A 97 3.61 6.55 14.64
CA GLY A 97 3.29 7.33 15.82
C GLY A 97 1.93 6.97 16.42
N LEU A 98 1.58 7.69 17.49
CA LEU A 98 0.26 7.61 18.11
C LEU A 98 -0.65 8.69 17.52
N GLY A 99 -1.93 8.41 17.41
CA GLY A 99 -2.91 9.40 16.96
C GLY A 99 -4.33 8.92 17.20
N LYS A 100 -5.30 9.62 16.62
CA LYS A 100 -6.71 9.28 16.72
C LYS A 100 -7.36 9.21 15.34
N ILE A 101 -8.08 8.11 15.09
CA ILE A 101 -8.95 7.97 13.93
C ILE A 101 -10.39 7.99 14.46
N ARG A 102 -11.18 8.99 14.04
CA ARG A 102 -12.54 9.24 14.56
C ARG A 102 -12.64 9.19 16.09
N GLY A 103 -11.68 9.82 16.77
CA GLY A 103 -11.60 9.87 18.23
C GLY A 103 -11.04 8.62 18.91
N ARG A 104 -10.90 7.48 18.21
CA ARG A 104 -10.29 6.25 18.76
C ARG A 104 -8.77 6.36 18.70
N SER A 105 -8.10 6.19 19.84
CA SER A 105 -6.64 6.13 19.91
C SER A 105 -6.12 4.92 19.16
N VAL A 106 -5.14 5.14 18.28
CA VAL A 106 -4.48 4.09 17.50
C VAL A 106 -2.99 4.34 17.46
N LEU A 107 -2.23 3.27 17.27
CA LEU A 107 -0.88 3.36 16.76
C LEU A 107 -0.91 3.13 15.24
N ILE A 108 -0.29 4.03 14.49
CA ILE A 108 -0.21 3.96 13.03
C ILE A 108 1.25 3.93 12.58
N MET A 109 1.56 3.06 11.63
CA MET A 109 2.91 2.93 11.03
C MET A 109 2.83 2.62 9.54
N GLY A 110 3.91 2.85 8.80
CA GLY A 110 3.90 2.50 7.38
C GLY A 110 5.15 2.90 6.63
N HIS A 111 5.25 2.39 5.41
CA HIS A 111 6.32 2.74 4.49
C HIS A 111 6.08 4.14 3.91
N GLU A 112 7.09 5.00 3.94
CA GLU A 112 7.06 6.30 3.27
C GLU A 112 8.02 6.26 2.08
N LYS A 113 7.53 6.57 0.88
CA LYS A 113 8.37 6.55 -0.34
C LYS A 113 8.96 7.92 -0.66
N GLY A 114 8.31 9.01 -0.29
CA GLY A 114 8.61 10.35 -0.78
C GLY A 114 8.02 10.63 -2.16
N LYS A 115 7.67 11.90 -2.41
CA LYS A 115 6.98 12.37 -3.63
C LYS A 115 7.91 12.96 -4.67
N ASP A 116 9.00 13.57 -4.23
CA ASP A 116 10.01 14.22 -5.05
C ASP A 116 11.37 13.54 -4.85
N THR A 117 12.37 13.94 -5.62
CA THR A 117 13.71 13.33 -5.57
C THR A 117 14.34 13.42 -4.18
N GLU A 118 14.24 14.57 -3.52
CA GLU A 118 14.85 14.81 -2.21
C GLU A 118 14.21 13.92 -1.14
N THR A 119 12.88 13.92 -1.07
CA THR A 119 12.12 13.10 -0.12
C THR A 119 12.29 11.61 -0.41
N ARG A 120 12.37 11.20 -1.69
CA ARG A 120 12.63 9.80 -2.05
C ARG A 120 13.98 9.31 -1.58
N LEU A 121 15.03 10.12 -1.72
CA LEU A 121 16.35 9.80 -1.19
C LEU A 121 16.33 9.73 0.33
N LYS A 122 15.69 10.70 1.00
CA LYS A 122 15.54 10.70 2.46
C LYS A 122 14.85 9.45 2.98
N HIS A 123 13.77 9.03 2.32
CA HIS A 123 12.96 7.89 2.72
C HIS A 123 13.40 6.57 2.08
N ASN A 124 14.56 6.55 1.43
CA ASN A 124 15.11 5.38 0.75
C ASN A 124 14.10 4.68 -0.17
N PHE A 125 13.26 5.45 -0.86
CA PHE A 125 12.19 4.96 -1.73
C PHE A 125 11.21 3.99 -1.03
N GLY A 126 11.04 4.11 0.30
CA GLY A 126 10.21 3.23 1.11
C GLY A 126 10.83 1.85 1.38
N MET A 127 12.12 1.67 1.09
CA MET A 127 12.85 0.44 1.36
C MET A 127 13.48 0.50 2.75
N ALA A 128 12.83 -0.13 3.73
CA ALA A 128 13.32 -0.10 5.11
C ALA A 128 14.60 -0.92 5.30
N GLN A 129 15.46 -0.40 6.16
CA GLN A 129 16.64 -1.06 6.73
C GLN A 129 16.23 -1.83 8.01
N PRO A 130 17.12 -2.63 8.61
CA PRO A 130 16.75 -3.50 9.74
C PRO A 130 16.20 -2.72 10.95
N GLU A 131 16.78 -1.55 11.24
CA GLU A 131 16.30 -0.61 12.27
C GLU A 131 14.85 -0.14 12.03
N GLY A 132 14.38 -0.05 10.78
CA GLY A 132 12.99 0.24 10.47
C GLY A 132 12.05 -0.87 10.96
N TYR A 133 12.38 -2.13 10.70
CA TYR A 133 11.58 -3.26 11.18
C TYR A 133 11.67 -3.47 12.70
N ARG A 134 12.82 -3.16 13.33
CA ARG A 134 12.94 -3.12 14.80
C ARG A 134 12.11 -2.01 15.41
N LYS A 135 12.05 -0.84 14.77
CA LYS A 135 11.15 0.25 15.15
C LYS A 135 9.68 -0.18 15.03
N ALA A 136 9.30 -0.91 13.97
CA ALA A 136 7.96 -1.48 13.84
C ALA A 136 7.62 -2.46 15.00
N VAL A 137 8.56 -3.31 15.41
CA VAL A 137 8.38 -4.18 16.61
C VAL A 137 8.14 -3.34 17.86
N ARG A 138 8.95 -2.30 18.09
CA ARG A 138 8.79 -1.38 19.21
C ARG A 138 7.42 -0.69 19.20
N PHE A 139 6.93 -0.31 18.03
CA PHE A 139 5.59 0.24 17.88
C PHE A 139 4.51 -0.78 18.24
N MET A 140 4.60 -2.00 17.75
CA MET A 140 3.66 -3.08 18.08
C MET A 140 3.64 -3.39 19.59
N GLU A 141 4.79 -3.41 20.26
CA GLU A 141 4.90 -3.56 21.72
C GLU A 141 4.27 -2.39 22.48
N LEU A 142 4.50 -1.17 22.01
CA LEU A 142 3.93 0.03 22.61
C LEU A 142 2.40 0.04 22.50
N ALA A 143 1.88 -0.33 21.33
CA ALA A 143 0.45 -0.42 21.09
C ALA A 143 -0.22 -1.45 22.02
N GLU A 144 0.40 -2.62 22.15
CA GLU A 144 -0.06 -3.66 23.06
C GLU A 144 -0.03 -3.23 24.53
N LYS A 145 1.05 -2.55 24.97
CA LYS A 145 1.19 -2.04 26.34
C LYS A 145 0.06 -1.09 26.73
N PHE A 146 -0.40 -0.26 25.79
CA PHE A 146 -1.46 0.72 26.02
C PHE A 146 -2.84 0.26 25.53
N ASN A 147 -2.96 -1.00 25.10
CA ASN A 147 -4.18 -1.57 24.56
C ASN A 147 -4.82 -0.73 23.43
N VAL A 148 -3.99 -0.20 22.52
CA VAL A 148 -4.45 0.57 21.36
C VAL A 148 -4.33 -0.27 20.08
N PRO A 149 -5.31 -0.20 19.15
CA PRO A 149 -5.22 -0.86 17.86
C PRO A 149 -4.03 -0.38 17.02
N ILE A 150 -3.54 -1.26 16.14
CA ILE A 150 -2.44 -1.00 15.21
C ILE A 150 -2.99 -0.91 13.79
N ILE A 151 -2.58 0.12 13.05
CA ILE A 151 -2.83 0.27 11.62
C ILE A 151 -1.48 0.35 10.88
N SER A 152 -1.26 -0.51 9.88
CA SER A 152 -0.06 -0.46 9.04
C SER A 152 -0.35 -0.16 7.58
N PHE A 153 0.49 0.66 6.95
CA PHE A 153 0.45 0.97 5.52
C PHE A 153 1.67 0.40 4.79
N ILE A 154 1.42 -0.38 3.75
CA ILE A 154 2.45 -1.07 2.97
C ILE A 154 2.55 -0.45 1.58
N ASP A 155 3.70 0.19 1.33
CA ASP A 155 4.08 0.74 0.04
C ASP A 155 5.61 0.68 -0.10
N THR A 156 6.13 -0.49 -0.44
CA THR A 156 7.56 -0.76 -0.58
C THR A 156 7.83 -1.70 -1.75
N ALA A 157 8.90 -1.43 -2.50
CA ALA A 157 9.41 -2.37 -3.50
C ALA A 157 10.09 -3.59 -2.84
N GLY A 158 10.41 -3.49 -1.54
CA GLY A 158 11.07 -4.52 -0.75
C GLY A 158 11.94 -3.91 0.33
N ALA A 159 12.44 -4.76 1.22
CA ALA A 159 13.47 -4.36 2.18
C ALA A 159 14.75 -3.93 1.44
N TYR A 160 15.49 -2.97 2.00
CA TYR A 160 16.69 -2.45 1.35
C TYR A 160 17.78 -3.54 1.22
N PRO A 161 18.23 -3.89 0.00
CA PRO A 161 19.19 -4.99 -0.24
C PRO A 161 20.63 -4.47 -0.21
N GLY A 162 21.00 -3.76 0.86
CA GLY A 162 22.32 -3.14 1.01
C GLY A 162 23.24 -3.89 1.97
N ARG A 163 24.56 -3.76 1.76
CA ARG A 163 25.59 -4.36 2.64
C ARG A 163 25.37 -4.05 4.12
N GLY A 164 25.13 -2.78 4.47
CA GLY A 164 24.87 -2.39 5.85
C GLY A 164 23.59 -3.00 6.43
N ALA A 165 22.57 -3.24 5.59
CA ALA A 165 21.35 -3.92 6.03
C ALA A 165 21.62 -5.39 6.37
N GLU A 166 22.45 -6.07 5.58
CA GLU A 166 22.88 -7.44 5.86
C GLU A 166 23.75 -7.53 7.12
N GLU A 167 24.77 -6.66 7.26
CA GLU A 167 25.65 -6.59 8.45
C GLU A 167 24.85 -6.35 9.74
N ARG A 168 23.71 -5.66 9.65
CA ARG A 168 22.82 -5.38 10.77
C ARG A 168 21.64 -6.33 10.89
N GLY A 169 21.57 -7.40 10.10
CA GLY A 169 20.58 -8.48 10.25
C GLY A 169 19.20 -8.17 9.68
N GLN A 170 19.11 -7.82 8.39
CA GLN A 170 17.84 -7.57 7.69
C GLN A 170 16.85 -8.75 7.81
N ALA A 171 17.33 -9.98 7.61
CA ALA A 171 16.51 -11.19 7.74
C ALA A 171 15.97 -11.37 9.17
N GLU A 172 16.81 -11.17 10.19
CA GLU A 172 16.40 -11.26 11.61
C GLU A 172 15.35 -10.20 11.95
N ALA A 173 15.56 -8.96 11.52
CA ALA A 173 14.66 -7.86 11.81
C ALA A 173 13.27 -8.07 11.18
N ILE A 174 13.22 -8.56 9.93
CA ILE A 174 11.97 -8.95 9.26
C ILE A 174 11.31 -10.10 10.01
N ALA A 175 12.04 -11.18 10.30
CA ALA A 175 11.49 -12.36 10.97
C ALA A 175 10.90 -12.02 12.35
N ARG A 176 11.59 -11.18 13.12
CA ARG A 176 11.11 -10.70 14.43
C ARG A 176 9.89 -9.78 14.31
N SER A 177 9.81 -8.97 13.24
CA SER A 177 8.61 -8.16 12.96
C SER A 177 7.39 -9.03 12.64
N ILE A 178 7.59 -10.05 11.80
CA ILE A 178 6.56 -11.06 11.46
C ILE A 178 6.07 -11.75 12.74
N ASP A 179 6.99 -12.28 13.55
CA ASP A 179 6.68 -12.97 14.80
C ASP A 179 5.91 -12.07 15.79
N LYS A 180 6.35 -10.81 15.94
CA LYS A 180 5.63 -9.84 16.78
C LYS A 180 4.22 -9.58 16.25
N GLY A 181 4.05 -9.30 14.95
CA GLY A 181 2.74 -9.06 14.35
C GLY A 181 1.79 -10.27 14.49
N LEU A 182 2.31 -11.49 14.35
CA LEU A 182 1.52 -12.71 14.57
C LEU A 182 1.07 -12.88 16.03
N SER A 183 1.79 -12.31 16.99
CA SER A 183 1.54 -12.50 18.43
C SER A 183 0.89 -11.30 19.14
N VAL A 184 0.73 -10.13 18.49
CA VAL A 184 0.11 -8.96 19.15
C VAL A 184 -1.30 -9.22 19.66
N ARG A 185 -1.61 -8.74 20.86
CA ARG A 185 -2.88 -8.97 21.56
C ARG A 185 -3.94 -7.88 21.36
N VAL A 186 -3.64 -6.88 20.54
CA VAL A 186 -4.55 -5.79 20.15
C VAL A 186 -4.99 -5.97 18.70
N PRO A 187 -6.13 -5.38 18.28
CA PRO A 187 -6.54 -5.38 16.88
C PRO A 187 -5.45 -4.81 15.97
N PHE A 188 -5.12 -5.54 14.91
CA PHE A 188 -4.13 -5.14 13.92
C PHE A 188 -4.72 -5.21 12.50
N ILE A 189 -4.66 -4.09 11.78
CA ILE A 189 -5.11 -3.97 10.39
C ILE A 189 -3.93 -3.52 9.52
N SER A 190 -3.75 -4.17 8.37
CA SER A 190 -2.75 -3.82 7.37
C SER A 190 -3.39 -3.44 6.04
N ILE A 191 -2.87 -2.40 5.39
CA ILE A 191 -3.34 -1.92 4.10
C ILE A 191 -2.16 -1.87 3.13
N ILE A 192 -2.18 -2.68 2.07
CA ILE A 192 -1.25 -2.53 0.95
C ILE A 192 -1.76 -1.41 0.05
N SER A 193 -1.21 -0.22 0.27
CA SER A 193 -1.58 1.03 -0.40
C SER A 193 -0.88 1.23 -1.72
N GLY A 194 0.30 0.65 -1.94
CA GLY A 194 1.03 0.75 -3.23
C GLY A 194 1.66 -0.58 -3.61
N GLU A 195 2.96 -0.71 -3.41
CA GLU A 195 3.66 -1.98 -3.63
C GLU A 195 3.78 -2.79 -2.34
N GLY A 196 3.44 -4.08 -2.39
CA GLY A 196 3.73 -5.08 -1.39
C GLY A 196 4.93 -5.91 -1.81
N GLY A 197 6.14 -5.39 -1.62
CA GLY A 197 7.39 -6.07 -2.00
C GLY A 197 7.86 -7.09 -0.98
N SER A 198 7.65 -8.38 -1.28
CA SER A 198 8.29 -9.53 -0.61
C SER A 198 8.28 -9.48 0.93
N GLY A 199 9.32 -10.01 1.57
CA GLY A 199 9.48 -10.03 3.03
C GLY A 199 9.43 -8.65 3.67
N GLY A 200 9.87 -7.60 2.97
CA GLY A 200 9.83 -6.24 3.47
C GLY A 200 8.41 -5.71 3.68
N ALA A 201 7.48 -6.11 2.81
CA ALA A 201 6.05 -5.86 3.00
C ALA A 201 5.44 -6.75 4.08
N VAL A 202 5.77 -8.06 4.07
CA VAL A 202 5.24 -9.04 5.04
C VAL A 202 5.57 -8.67 6.48
N ALA A 203 6.74 -8.06 6.72
CA ALA A 203 7.19 -7.61 8.03
C ALA A 203 6.15 -6.81 8.83
N ILE A 204 5.31 -6.02 8.15
CA ILE A 204 4.24 -5.24 8.79
C ILE A 204 2.86 -5.54 8.21
N ALA A 205 2.68 -6.70 7.58
CA ALA A 205 1.40 -7.14 7.02
C ALA A 205 0.79 -8.36 7.75
N THR A 206 1.41 -8.82 8.84
CA THR A 206 0.94 -9.94 9.66
C THR A 206 -0.19 -9.54 10.61
N ALA A 207 -1.33 -9.16 10.03
CA ALA A 207 -2.45 -8.55 10.73
C ALA A 207 -3.72 -9.42 10.76
N ASP A 208 -4.67 -9.06 11.64
CA ASP A 208 -6.00 -9.68 11.72
C ASP A 208 -6.75 -9.50 10.40
N ILE A 209 -6.70 -8.28 9.85
CA ILE A 209 -7.30 -7.93 8.56
C ILE A 209 -6.23 -7.32 7.66
N VAL A 210 -6.05 -7.90 6.48
CA VAL A 210 -5.15 -7.44 5.41
C VAL A 210 -6.02 -6.96 4.25
N MET A 211 -5.88 -5.67 3.92
CA MET A 211 -6.60 -5.02 2.84
C MET A 211 -5.66 -4.63 1.71
N MET A 212 -6.16 -4.65 0.48
CA MET A 212 -5.44 -4.10 -0.67
C MET A 212 -6.28 -3.03 -1.35
N LEU A 213 -5.62 -1.96 -1.81
CA LEU A 213 -6.23 -1.10 -2.80
C LEU A 213 -6.39 -1.86 -4.13
N GLU A 214 -7.39 -1.50 -4.91
CA GLU A 214 -7.78 -2.24 -6.11
C GLU A 214 -6.67 -2.45 -7.14
N HIS A 215 -5.76 -1.49 -7.23
CA HIS A 215 -4.63 -1.47 -8.14
C HIS A 215 -3.28 -1.56 -7.42
N SER A 216 -3.25 -1.83 -6.11
CA SER A 216 -2.01 -2.23 -5.45
C SER A 216 -1.60 -3.65 -5.83
N ILE A 217 -0.32 -3.97 -5.64
CA ILE A 217 0.25 -5.29 -5.91
C ILE A 217 0.87 -5.87 -4.66
N TYR A 218 0.90 -7.20 -4.55
CA TYR A 218 1.62 -7.89 -3.48
C TYR A 218 2.26 -9.16 -4.04
N SER A 219 3.57 -9.30 -3.89
CA SER A 219 4.35 -10.32 -4.59
C SER A 219 5.55 -10.79 -3.77
N VAL A 220 5.95 -12.05 -3.96
CA VAL A 220 7.14 -12.65 -3.32
C VAL A 220 8.44 -12.12 -3.92
N ILE A 221 8.42 -11.66 -5.16
CA ILE A 221 9.53 -11.09 -5.91
C ILE A 221 8.97 -10.05 -6.90
N SER A 222 9.75 -9.03 -7.25
CA SER A 222 9.35 -8.08 -8.28
C SER A 222 9.09 -8.78 -9.62
N PRO A 223 8.15 -8.30 -10.46
CA PRO A 223 7.95 -8.83 -11.80
C PRO A 223 9.23 -8.87 -12.63
N GLU A 224 10.06 -7.84 -12.52
CA GLU A 224 11.35 -7.74 -13.21
C GLU A 224 12.33 -8.82 -12.73
N GLY A 225 12.43 -9.04 -11.40
CA GLY A 225 13.29 -10.06 -10.82
C GLY A 225 12.84 -11.48 -11.16
N CYS A 226 11.53 -11.71 -11.20
CA CYS A 226 10.97 -12.99 -11.65
C CYS A 226 11.29 -13.26 -13.13
N ALA A 227 11.13 -12.24 -13.98
CA ALA A 227 11.40 -12.33 -15.41
C ALA A 227 12.88 -12.64 -15.70
N SER A 228 13.80 -11.96 -15.01
CA SER A 228 15.23 -12.21 -15.17
C SER A 228 15.67 -13.60 -14.71
N ILE A 229 14.97 -14.23 -13.77
CA ILE A 229 15.30 -15.58 -13.29
C ILE A 229 14.66 -16.66 -14.16
N LEU A 230 13.33 -16.62 -14.32
CA LEU A 230 12.58 -17.71 -14.97
C LEU A 230 12.64 -17.64 -16.49
N TRP A 231 12.69 -16.44 -17.06
CA TRP A 231 12.77 -16.23 -18.51
C TRP A 231 14.15 -15.80 -18.99
N ARG A 232 15.08 -15.47 -18.08
CA ARG A 232 16.39 -14.89 -18.41
C ARG A 232 16.29 -13.61 -19.25
N ASP A 233 15.17 -12.91 -19.11
CA ASP A 233 14.84 -11.70 -19.87
C ASP A 233 13.98 -10.75 -19.01
N GLY A 234 14.55 -9.62 -18.61
CA GLY A 234 13.85 -8.60 -17.83
C GLY A 234 12.70 -7.92 -18.59
N GLY A 235 12.71 -7.97 -19.93
CA GLY A 235 11.63 -7.46 -20.78
C GLY A 235 10.31 -8.22 -20.61
N ARG A 236 10.34 -9.42 -20.00
CA ARG A 236 9.15 -10.26 -19.76
C ARG A 236 8.48 -10.00 -18.41
N ALA A 237 8.71 -8.83 -17.80
CA ALA A 237 8.07 -8.42 -16.55
C ALA A 237 6.52 -8.48 -16.63
N LYS A 238 5.93 -8.16 -17.79
CA LYS A 238 4.48 -8.28 -18.02
C LYS A 238 3.98 -9.73 -17.90
N ASP A 239 4.72 -10.67 -18.49
CA ASP A 239 4.40 -12.10 -18.43
C ASP A 239 4.54 -12.62 -16.99
N ALA A 240 5.62 -12.23 -16.30
CA ALA A 240 5.89 -12.59 -14.92
C ALA A 240 4.82 -12.06 -13.94
N ALA A 241 4.43 -10.78 -14.06
CA ALA A 241 3.37 -10.18 -13.25
C ALA A 241 2.04 -10.94 -13.38
N LYS A 242 1.70 -11.36 -14.62
CA LYS A 242 0.50 -12.16 -14.89
C LYS A 242 0.61 -13.56 -14.30
N ALA A 243 1.73 -14.24 -14.50
CA ALA A 243 1.97 -15.60 -14.02
C ALA A 243 1.90 -15.70 -12.49
N MET A 244 2.48 -14.72 -11.79
CA MET A 244 2.52 -14.68 -10.31
C MET A 244 1.19 -14.28 -9.65
N LYS A 245 0.19 -13.82 -10.42
CA LYS A 245 -1.14 -13.45 -9.91
C LYS A 245 -1.12 -12.40 -8.78
N ILE A 246 -0.27 -11.38 -8.92
CA ILE A 246 0.07 -10.39 -7.86
C ILE A 246 -1.02 -9.36 -7.52
N THR A 247 -2.18 -9.41 -8.17
CA THR A 247 -3.22 -8.37 -8.05
C THR A 247 -4.13 -8.60 -6.85
N ALA A 248 -4.70 -7.53 -6.28
CA ALA A 248 -5.66 -7.60 -5.18
C ALA A 248 -6.80 -8.63 -5.41
N GLN A 249 -7.33 -8.69 -6.64
CA GLN A 249 -8.44 -9.60 -6.99
C GLN A 249 -8.00 -11.07 -6.98
N ASN A 250 -6.80 -11.35 -7.48
CA ASN A 250 -6.24 -12.70 -7.44
C ASN A 250 -5.96 -13.12 -6.00
N LEU A 251 -5.32 -12.26 -5.23
CA LEU A 251 -4.93 -12.56 -3.85
C LEU A 251 -6.13 -12.69 -2.92
N LYS A 252 -7.22 -11.96 -3.19
CA LYS A 252 -8.49 -12.15 -2.48
C LYS A 252 -9.10 -13.52 -2.77
N ARG A 253 -9.08 -13.96 -4.03
CA ARG A 253 -9.55 -15.29 -4.44
C ARG A 253 -8.68 -16.42 -3.86
N LEU A 254 -7.38 -16.19 -3.72
CA LEU A 254 -6.44 -17.14 -3.11
C LEU A 254 -6.50 -17.14 -1.58
N GLY A 255 -7.33 -16.29 -0.95
CA GLY A 255 -7.44 -16.20 0.50
C GLY A 255 -6.24 -15.57 1.22
N ILE A 256 -5.38 -14.84 0.49
CA ILE A 256 -4.20 -14.15 1.05
C ILE A 256 -4.59 -12.84 1.72
N ILE A 257 -5.62 -12.17 1.21
CA ILE A 257 -6.13 -10.90 1.74
C ILE A 257 -7.62 -10.99 2.07
N ASP A 258 -8.09 -10.10 2.94
CA ASP A 258 -9.46 -10.12 3.45
C ASP A 258 -10.37 -9.14 2.72
N LYS A 259 -9.88 -7.97 2.31
CA LYS A 259 -10.73 -6.93 1.70
C LYS A 259 -10.00 -6.23 0.55
N ILE A 260 -10.79 -5.81 -0.44
CA ILE A 260 -10.32 -4.93 -1.51
C ILE A 260 -11.02 -3.58 -1.31
N ILE A 261 -10.25 -2.51 -1.24
CA ILE A 261 -10.76 -1.13 -1.24
C ILE A 261 -10.72 -0.64 -2.67
N LYS A 262 -11.89 -0.34 -3.23
CA LYS A 262 -12.02 0.14 -4.61
C LYS A 262 -11.35 1.49 -4.78
N GLU A 263 -10.63 1.67 -5.88
CA GLU A 263 -10.01 2.96 -6.20
C GLU A 263 -11.00 3.82 -7.01
N PRO A 264 -10.88 5.15 -6.96
CA PRO A 264 -11.59 6.05 -7.87
C PRO A 264 -11.32 5.72 -9.33
N ILE A 265 -12.18 6.20 -10.23
CA ILE A 265 -11.99 6.01 -11.67
C ILE A 265 -10.64 6.63 -12.08
N GLY A 266 -9.78 5.81 -12.69
CA GLY A 266 -8.42 6.22 -13.06
C GLY A 266 -7.36 5.99 -11.98
N GLY A 267 -7.73 5.38 -10.85
CA GLY A 267 -6.83 5.01 -9.77
C GLY A 267 -6.68 6.08 -8.70
N ALA A 268 -6.07 5.70 -7.58
CA ALA A 268 -5.94 6.50 -6.37
C ALA A 268 -5.32 7.88 -6.59
N HIS A 269 -4.39 8.00 -7.54
CA HIS A 269 -3.66 9.23 -7.83
C HIS A 269 -4.52 10.31 -8.51
N ARG A 270 -5.64 9.95 -9.15
CA ARG A 270 -6.52 10.93 -9.81
C ARG A 270 -7.50 11.59 -8.85
N SER A 271 -7.82 10.95 -7.73
CA SER A 271 -8.73 11.48 -6.71
C SER A 271 -8.28 11.01 -5.33
N SER A 272 -7.11 11.50 -4.91
CA SER A 272 -6.47 11.13 -3.64
C SER A 272 -7.40 11.32 -2.44
N ASP A 273 -8.16 12.43 -2.40
CA ASP A 273 -9.08 12.71 -1.30
C ASP A 273 -10.19 11.66 -1.17
N GLU A 274 -10.77 11.22 -2.30
CA GLU A 274 -11.79 10.17 -2.33
C GLU A 274 -11.19 8.81 -1.91
N MET A 275 -9.98 8.51 -2.37
CA MET A 275 -9.26 7.31 -1.99
C MET A 275 -8.98 7.29 -0.48
N ILE A 276 -8.41 8.36 0.06
CA ILE A 276 -8.05 8.49 1.47
C ILE A 276 -9.29 8.34 2.35
N LYS A 277 -10.41 8.98 1.98
CA LYS A 277 -11.69 8.82 2.66
C LYS A 277 -12.21 7.37 2.63
N SER A 278 -12.07 6.70 1.49
CA SER A 278 -12.48 5.29 1.35
C SER A 278 -11.63 4.35 2.23
N VAL A 279 -10.34 4.66 2.38
CA VAL A 279 -9.44 3.96 3.31
C VAL A 279 -9.84 4.20 4.76
N GLU A 280 -10.06 5.45 5.16
CA GLU A 280 -10.51 5.80 6.52
C GLU A 280 -11.78 5.02 6.91
N VAL A 281 -12.80 5.03 6.03
CA VAL A 281 -14.06 4.30 6.27
C VAL A 281 -13.82 2.80 6.41
N SER A 282 -12.95 2.22 5.58
CA SER A 282 -12.62 0.80 5.63
C SER A 282 -11.88 0.40 6.90
N ILE A 283 -10.98 1.26 7.37
CA ILE A 283 -10.26 1.11 8.64
C ILE A 283 -11.25 1.14 9.80
N VAL A 284 -12.10 2.17 9.89
CA VAL A 284 -13.06 2.35 10.99
C VAL A 284 -14.00 1.16 11.09
N LYS A 285 -14.59 0.75 9.96
CA LYS A 285 -15.48 -0.42 9.93
C LYS A 285 -14.78 -1.70 10.43
N SER A 286 -13.52 -1.88 10.04
CA SER A 286 -12.75 -3.07 10.42
C SER A 286 -12.27 -3.02 11.86
N LEU A 287 -11.99 -1.83 12.40
CA LEU A 287 -11.74 -1.64 13.82
C LEU A 287 -12.99 -1.97 14.64
N ASP A 288 -14.18 -1.57 14.19
CA ASP A 288 -15.44 -1.91 14.86
C ASP A 288 -15.71 -3.42 14.86
N GLU A 289 -15.37 -4.12 13.78
CA GLU A 289 -15.43 -5.59 13.70
C GLU A 289 -14.46 -6.30 14.67
N LEU A 290 -13.30 -5.70 14.96
CA LEU A 290 -12.24 -6.33 15.78
C LEU A 290 -12.29 -5.92 17.26
N CYS A 291 -12.71 -4.70 17.59
CA CYS A 291 -12.71 -4.19 18.97
C CYS A 291 -13.66 -4.94 19.91
N GLY A 292 -14.59 -5.75 19.39
CA GLY A 292 -15.44 -6.65 20.18
C GLY A 292 -14.79 -7.99 20.56
N LYS A 293 -13.60 -8.30 20.04
CA LYS A 293 -12.93 -9.60 20.24
C LYS A 293 -11.94 -9.56 21.38
N GLY A 294 -11.85 -10.67 22.13
CA GLY A 294 -10.85 -10.82 23.18
C GLY A 294 -9.43 -11.00 22.62
N SER A 295 -8.41 -10.60 23.36
CA SER A 295 -7.01 -10.73 22.93
C SER A 295 -6.59 -12.15 22.55
N SER A 296 -7.06 -13.17 23.28
CA SER A 296 -6.79 -14.58 22.97
C SER A 296 -7.45 -15.02 21.66
N GLU A 297 -8.66 -14.51 21.41
CA GLU A 297 -9.41 -14.76 20.19
C GLU A 297 -8.70 -14.14 18.97
N LEU A 298 -8.24 -12.88 19.08
CA LEU A 298 -7.48 -12.20 18.04
C LEU A 298 -6.25 -13.00 17.62
N VAL A 299 -5.41 -13.39 18.59
CA VAL A 299 -4.19 -14.19 18.34
C VAL A 299 -4.53 -15.54 17.71
N THR A 300 -5.57 -16.21 18.20
CA THR A 300 -5.98 -17.53 17.69
C THR A 300 -6.50 -17.44 16.25
N GLN A 301 -7.34 -16.45 15.95
CA GLN A 301 -7.86 -16.21 14.61
C GLN A 301 -6.75 -15.85 13.63
N ARG A 302 -5.83 -14.95 14.04
CA ARG A 302 -4.68 -14.57 13.22
C ARG A 302 -3.79 -15.77 12.92
N ARG A 303 -3.43 -16.57 13.93
CA ARG A 303 -2.66 -17.80 13.74
C ARG A 303 -3.35 -18.77 12.78
N SER A 304 -4.65 -18.98 12.95
CA SER A 304 -5.43 -19.89 12.10
C SER A 304 -5.48 -19.41 10.65
N LYS A 305 -5.71 -18.11 10.45
CA LYS A 305 -5.67 -17.46 9.12
C LYS A 305 -4.34 -17.73 8.41
N PHE A 306 -3.22 -17.42 9.04
CA PHE A 306 -1.90 -17.59 8.40
C PHE A 306 -1.53 -19.05 8.18
N LEU A 307 -1.91 -19.98 9.07
CA LEU A 307 -1.70 -21.42 8.87
C LEU A 307 -2.55 -22.00 7.72
N ASN A 308 -3.72 -21.44 7.45
CA ASN A 308 -4.62 -21.91 6.40
C ASN A 308 -4.21 -21.42 5.00
N ILE A 309 -3.35 -20.40 4.89
CA ILE A 309 -2.81 -19.95 3.61
C ILE A 309 -2.12 -21.12 2.90
N GLY A 310 -2.54 -21.39 1.67
CA GLY A 310 -1.97 -22.47 0.83
C GLY A 310 -2.53 -23.88 1.11
N ARG A 311 -3.17 -24.12 2.26
CA ARG A 311 -3.70 -25.47 2.59
C ARG A 311 -4.89 -25.89 1.73
N SER A 312 -5.71 -24.94 1.27
CA SER A 312 -6.86 -25.19 0.39
C SER A 312 -6.53 -25.10 -1.10
N LEU A 313 -5.25 -24.89 -1.45
CA LEU A 313 -4.77 -24.77 -2.84
C LEU A 313 -4.03 -26.04 -3.32
N LEU A 314 -3.78 -26.99 -2.41
CA LEU A 314 -3.31 -28.34 -2.68
C LEU A 314 -4.52 -29.28 -2.78
#